data_AF-V8N7E4-F1
#
_entry.id   AF-V8N7E4-F1
#
_cell.length_a   1.000
_cell.length_b   1.000
_cell.length_c   1.000
_cell.angle_alpha   90.00
_cell.angle_beta   90.00
_cell.angle_gamma   90.00
#
_symmetry.space_group_name_H-M   'P 1'
#
loop_
_entity.id
_entity.type
_entity.pdbx_description
1 polymer ?
#
loop_
_entity_poly.entity_id
_entity_poly.type
_entity_poly.pdbx_seq_one_letter_code
_entity_poly.pdbx_strand_id
1 'polypeptide(L)'
;MDFGFPQTTDGKILQEYITQQGNKLEIAKSRVPSTVTNAVSWRSEGLKYKKNEVFIDVIESVNLLVNANGSVLLSEIVGSIKLKVFLSGMPELRLGLNDRVLFELTGRGKNKSVELEDVKFHQCVRLSRFDNDRTISFIPPDGDFELMSYRLSTQVKPLIWIESVIEKFSHSRVEIMVKAKGQFKKQSVANGVEITVPVPSDADSPKFKTNIGNAKYLPEKNTVVWNIKSFPGGKEYLMRAHFGLPSVENEELEGRPPISVRFEIPYFTVSGIQVRYMKIIEKSGYQALPWVRYITQSGVLNPWIEFRVTDMKYLGEHGQKPGQLTMLSRLLLDWNDI
;
A
#
# COMPACT_ATOMS: atom_id res chain seq x y z
N MET A 1 -10.85 23.39 -19.87
CA MET A 1 -9.54 24.00 -20.18
C MET A 1 -9.81 25.11 -21.18
N ASP A 2 -9.20 26.27 -20.98
CA ASP A 2 -9.37 27.42 -21.87
C ASP A 2 -7.98 28.01 -22.18
N PHE A 3 -7.67 28.22 -23.47
CA PHE A 3 -6.33 28.61 -23.95
C PHE A 3 -5.16 27.77 -23.40
N GLY A 4 -5.36 26.47 -23.16
CA GLY A 4 -4.34 25.59 -22.58
C GLY A 4 -4.21 25.68 -21.05
N PHE A 5 -4.95 26.58 -20.40
CA PHE A 5 -4.99 26.71 -18.94
C PHE A 5 -6.14 25.90 -18.34
N PRO A 6 -5.88 24.99 -17.38
CA PRO A 6 -6.93 24.38 -16.58
C PRO A 6 -7.75 25.46 -15.86
N GLN A 7 -9.08 25.34 -15.91
CA GLN A 7 -10.00 26.30 -15.28
C GLN A 7 -10.64 25.66 -14.05
N THR A 8 -11.60 24.77 -14.26
CA THR A 8 -12.26 23.99 -13.21
C THR A 8 -12.09 22.51 -13.52
N THR A 9 -11.56 21.75 -12.57
CA THR A 9 -11.28 20.31 -12.72
C THR A 9 -12.00 19.45 -11.68
N ASP A 10 -12.78 20.07 -10.79
CA ASP A 10 -13.55 19.38 -9.75
C ASP A 10 -14.78 18.67 -10.35
N GLY A 11 -14.63 17.39 -10.68
CA GLY A 11 -15.67 16.61 -11.38
C GLY A 11 -17.04 16.61 -10.69
N LYS A 12 -17.08 16.59 -9.35
CA LYS A 12 -18.35 16.66 -8.58
C LYS A 12 -19.09 17.99 -8.77
N ILE A 13 -18.35 19.09 -8.87
CA ILE A 13 -18.94 20.43 -9.08
C ILE A 13 -19.34 20.61 -10.54
N LEU A 14 -18.54 20.09 -11.47
CA LEU A 14 -18.88 20.10 -12.89
C LEU A 14 -20.19 19.36 -13.18
N GLN A 15 -20.50 18.28 -12.45
CA GLN A 15 -21.74 17.52 -12.62
C GLN A 15 -23.02 18.32 -12.30
N GLU A 16 -22.94 19.44 -11.58
CA GLU A 16 -24.12 20.27 -11.27
C GLU A 16 -24.67 21.00 -12.51
N TYR A 17 -23.81 21.31 -13.48
CA TYR A 17 -24.20 22.06 -14.68
C TYR A 17 -23.75 21.42 -16.00
N ILE A 18 -22.90 20.40 -15.96
CA ILE A 18 -22.53 19.54 -17.09
C ILE A 18 -23.15 18.16 -16.86
N THR A 19 -24.35 17.94 -17.42
CA THR A 19 -25.10 16.70 -17.25
C THR A 19 -25.03 15.83 -18.51
N GLN A 20 -24.99 14.51 -18.33
CA GLN A 20 -25.00 13.54 -19.45
C GLN A 20 -26.42 13.25 -19.97
N GLN A 21 -27.44 13.60 -19.19
CA GLN A 21 -28.84 13.42 -19.58
C GLN A 21 -29.26 14.59 -20.48
N GLY A 22 -29.60 14.29 -21.73
CA GLY A 22 -30.08 15.26 -22.70
C GLY A 22 -31.46 15.80 -22.32
N ASN A 23 -31.51 16.82 -21.46
CA ASN A 23 -32.73 17.60 -21.30
C ASN A 23 -32.86 18.51 -22.52
N LYS A 24 -33.86 18.20 -23.37
CA LYS A 24 -34.34 19.09 -24.42
C LYS A 24 -34.64 20.44 -23.76
N LEU A 25 -33.90 21.46 -24.19
CA LEU A 25 -33.85 22.80 -23.60
C LEU A 25 -35.23 23.47 -23.57
N GLU A 26 -35.97 23.30 -22.48
CA GLU A 26 -36.91 24.31 -21.99
C GLU A 26 -36.09 25.26 -21.10
N ILE A 27 -35.57 26.32 -21.70
CA ILE A 27 -35.02 27.56 -21.11
C ILE A 27 -34.74 27.46 -19.59
N ALA A 28 -33.71 26.71 -19.22
CA ALA A 28 -33.07 26.87 -17.92
C ALA A 28 -31.65 27.32 -18.20
N LYS A 29 -31.41 28.62 -18.00
CA LYS A 29 -30.06 29.14 -17.74
C LYS A 29 -29.55 28.32 -16.55
N SER A 30 -28.84 27.22 -16.80
CA SER A 30 -28.11 26.52 -15.75
C SER A 30 -27.06 27.52 -15.28
N ARG A 31 -27.40 28.28 -14.25
CA ARG A 31 -26.52 29.29 -13.67
C ARG A 31 -25.34 28.52 -13.14
N VAL A 32 -24.14 28.87 -13.61
CA VAL A 32 -22.89 28.32 -13.09
C VAL A 32 -22.96 28.42 -11.56
N PRO A 33 -22.79 27.30 -10.83
CA PRO A 33 -22.81 27.31 -9.38
C PRO A 33 -21.82 28.35 -8.85
N SER A 34 -22.20 29.09 -7.81
CA SER A 34 -21.30 30.06 -7.17
C SER A 34 -20.02 29.38 -6.66
N THR A 35 -20.07 28.07 -6.37
CA THR A 35 -18.92 27.24 -6.02
C THR A 35 -17.79 27.35 -7.04
N VAL A 36 -18.07 27.50 -8.35
CA VAL A 36 -17.04 27.60 -9.39
C VAL A 36 -16.20 28.87 -9.26
N THR A 37 -16.78 29.95 -8.71
CA THR A 37 -16.10 31.25 -8.56
C THR A 37 -15.72 31.57 -7.10
N ASN A 38 -16.12 30.73 -6.14
CA ASN A 38 -15.87 30.95 -4.72
C ASN A 38 -14.48 30.44 -4.32
N ALA A 39 -13.94 30.97 -3.21
CA ALA A 39 -12.67 30.51 -2.64
C ALA A 39 -12.72 29.03 -2.18
N VAL A 40 -13.93 28.53 -1.86
CA VAL A 40 -14.18 27.11 -1.62
C VAL A 40 -14.79 26.52 -2.90
N SER A 41 -13.94 25.96 -3.75
CA SER A 41 -14.33 25.47 -5.08
C SER A 41 -14.77 24.00 -5.11
N TRP A 42 -14.69 23.29 -3.99
CA TRP A 42 -14.85 21.83 -3.91
C TRP A 42 -16.08 21.39 -3.11
N ARG A 43 -16.89 22.33 -2.59
CA ARG A 43 -18.09 22.04 -1.81
C ARG A 43 -19.18 23.08 -2.06
N SER A 44 -20.34 22.61 -2.51
CA SER A 44 -21.51 23.46 -2.73
C SER A 44 -22.29 23.71 -1.44
N GLU A 45 -22.91 24.89 -1.36
CA GLU A 45 -23.79 25.27 -0.26
C GLU A 45 -25.13 24.52 -0.32
N GLY A 46 -25.82 24.42 0.82
CA GLY A 46 -27.17 23.85 0.89
C GLY A 46 -27.25 22.32 0.98
N LEU A 47 -26.12 21.61 1.03
CA LEU A 47 -26.08 20.16 1.28
C LEU A 47 -26.83 19.81 2.58
N LYS A 48 -27.71 18.81 2.53
CA LYS A 48 -28.51 18.39 3.68
C LYS A 48 -28.61 16.87 3.76
N TYR A 49 -28.25 16.34 4.91
CA TYR A 49 -28.33 14.92 5.22
C TYR A 49 -29.30 14.66 6.37
N LYS A 50 -30.00 13.52 6.32
CA LYS A 50 -30.83 13.05 7.45
C LYS A 50 -29.98 12.67 8.66
N LYS A 51 -28.79 12.12 8.40
CA LYS A 51 -27.78 11.74 9.40
C LYS A 51 -26.46 12.35 9.01
N ASN A 52 -25.82 13.06 9.95
CA ASN A 52 -24.53 13.69 9.73
C ASN A 52 -23.42 12.75 10.25
N GLU A 53 -22.64 12.19 9.34
CA GLU A 53 -21.64 11.15 9.64
C GLU A 53 -20.37 11.39 8.84
N VAL A 54 -19.22 11.04 9.43
CA VAL A 54 -17.91 11.10 8.78
C VAL A 54 -17.22 9.76 8.99
N PHE A 55 -16.81 9.09 7.93
CA PHE A 55 -16.00 7.89 8.01
C PHE A 55 -14.56 8.23 7.62
N ILE A 56 -13.62 7.76 8.42
CA ILE A 56 -12.18 7.99 8.27
C ILE A 56 -11.50 6.64 8.06
N ASP A 57 -10.93 6.47 6.88
CA ASP A 57 -10.15 5.30 6.52
C ASP A 57 -8.67 5.68 6.54
N VAL A 58 -7.94 5.18 7.54
CA VAL A 58 -6.49 5.30 7.61
C VAL A 58 -5.89 4.04 7.00
N ILE A 59 -5.35 4.17 5.80
CA ILE A 59 -4.84 3.05 5.00
C ILE A 59 -3.32 3.20 4.91
N GLU A 60 -2.57 2.17 5.32
CA GLU A 60 -1.12 2.11 5.21
C GLU A 60 -0.70 1.02 4.22
N SER A 61 0.05 1.42 3.20
CA SER A 61 0.69 0.52 2.26
C SER A 61 2.15 0.32 2.67
N VAL A 62 2.54 -0.92 2.94
CA VAL A 62 3.89 -1.27 3.39
C VAL A 62 4.73 -1.71 2.19
N ASN A 63 5.73 -0.91 1.84
CA ASN A 63 6.74 -1.23 0.85
C ASN A 63 7.95 -1.85 1.57
N LEU A 64 8.25 -3.11 1.28
CA LEU A 64 9.37 -3.83 1.86
C LEU A 64 10.16 -4.55 0.77
N LEU A 65 11.47 -4.35 0.79
CA LEU A 65 12.42 -5.13 0.01
C LEU A 65 13.37 -5.84 0.97
N VAL A 66 13.48 -7.15 0.84
CA VAL A 66 14.32 -7.99 1.69
C VAL A 66 15.33 -8.70 0.79
N ASN A 67 16.60 -8.65 1.15
CA ASN A 67 17.64 -9.32 0.40
C ASN A 67 17.66 -10.84 0.68
N ALA A 68 18.54 -11.52 -0.05
CA ALA A 68 18.76 -12.94 0.06
C ALA A 68 19.15 -13.47 1.45
N ASN A 69 19.79 -12.62 2.24
CA ASN A 69 20.28 -12.96 3.57
C ASN A 69 19.26 -12.60 4.66
N GLY A 70 18.06 -12.19 4.27
CA GLY A 70 16.98 -11.78 5.16
C GLY A 70 17.14 -10.38 5.77
N SER A 71 18.06 -9.56 5.26
CA SER A 71 18.21 -8.16 5.66
C SER A 71 17.24 -7.28 4.89
N VAL A 72 16.58 -6.35 5.58
CA VAL A 72 15.65 -5.38 4.95
C VAL A 72 16.48 -4.30 4.24
N LEU A 73 16.35 -4.20 2.92
CA LEU A 73 17.01 -3.20 2.07
C LEU A 73 16.20 -1.91 1.98
N LEU A 74 14.89 -2.03 1.81
CA LEU A 74 13.96 -0.90 1.74
C LEU A 74 12.79 -1.17 2.68
N SER A 75 12.43 -0.16 3.45
CA SER A 75 11.29 -0.19 4.34
C SER A 75 10.64 1.19 4.37
N GLU A 76 9.49 1.28 3.73
CA GLU A 76 8.77 2.53 3.57
C GLU A 76 7.28 2.25 3.80
N ILE A 77 6.61 3.15 4.51
CA ILE A 77 5.18 3.10 4.69
C ILE A 77 4.59 4.32 4.01
N VAL A 78 3.74 4.06 3.02
CA VAL A 78 2.96 5.07 2.32
C VAL A 78 1.53 4.98 2.84
N GLY A 79 1.15 5.97 3.63
CA GLY A 79 -0.17 6.06 4.20
C GLY A 79 -1.08 7.06 3.47
N SER A 80 -2.37 6.83 3.56
CA SER A 80 -3.42 7.68 3.01
C SER A 80 -4.57 7.76 4.01
N ILE A 81 -5.10 8.95 4.24
CA ILE A 81 -6.31 9.17 5.02
C ILE A 81 -7.42 9.54 4.05
N LYS A 82 -8.34 8.61 3.83
CA LYS A 82 -9.52 8.80 2.99
C LYS A 82 -10.72 9.10 3.86
N LEU A 83 -11.52 10.07 3.44
CA LEU A 83 -12.73 10.47 4.13
C LEU A 83 -13.95 10.16 3.27
N LYS A 84 -15.01 9.71 3.94
CA LYS A 84 -16.36 9.68 3.40
C LYS A 84 -17.24 10.59 4.25
N VAL A 85 -17.62 11.72 3.68
CA VAL A 85 -18.27 12.82 4.41
C VAL A 85 -19.72 12.94 4.00
N PHE A 86 -20.62 12.78 4.96
CA PHE A 86 -22.06 13.03 4.82
C PHE A 86 -22.47 14.08 5.84
N LEU A 87 -22.19 15.34 5.53
CA LEU A 87 -22.41 16.46 6.44
C LEU A 87 -23.26 17.53 5.78
N SER A 88 -24.19 18.10 6.54
CA SER A 88 -25.04 19.19 6.08
C SER A 88 -24.31 20.54 6.16
N GLY A 89 -24.62 21.48 5.27
CA GLY A 89 -24.05 22.83 5.31
C GLY A 89 -22.59 22.90 4.87
N MET A 90 -21.82 23.79 5.50
CA MET A 90 -20.43 24.14 5.16
C MET A 90 -19.52 23.98 6.40
N PRO A 91 -19.33 22.74 6.90
CA PRO A 91 -18.68 22.52 8.16
C PRO A 91 -17.17 22.72 8.06
N GLU A 92 -16.57 23.35 9.07
CA GLU A 92 -15.13 23.36 9.26
C GLU A 92 -14.74 22.15 10.12
N LEU A 93 -13.93 21.26 9.55
CA LEU A 93 -13.37 20.10 10.23
C LEU A 93 -11.96 20.39 10.73
N ARG A 94 -11.61 19.78 11.87
CA ARG A 94 -10.25 19.76 12.40
C ARG A 94 -9.87 18.34 12.80
N LEU A 95 -8.85 17.81 12.14
CA LEU A 95 -8.30 16.48 12.41
C LEU A 95 -7.04 16.62 13.27
N GLY A 96 -7.00 15.89 14.38
CA GLY A 96 -5.82 15.78 15.23
C GLY A 96 -5.20 14.38 15.14
N LEU A 97 -3.92 14.33 14.78
CA LEU A 97 -3.12 13.10 14.73
C LEU A 97 -2.13 13.06 15.90
N ASN A 98 -1.51 11.90 16.15
CA ASN A 98 -0.39 11.76 17.07
C ASN A 98 0.97 12.12 16.44
N ASP A 99 1.02 13.25 15.74
CA ASP A 99 2.23 13.79 15.11
C ASP A 99 3.30 14.12 16.17
N ARG A 100 4.52 13.59 15.97
CA ARG A 100 5.67 13.82 16.84
C ARG A 100 5.99 15.30 16.99
N VAL A 101 5.96 16.06 15.90
CA VAL A 101 6.28 17.50 15.93
C VAL A 101 5.30 18.26 16.83
N LEU A 102 4.01 17.92 16.72
CA LEU A 102 2.98 18.48 17.60
C LEU A 102 3.21 18.10 19.07
N PHE A 103 3.64 16.86 19.33
CA PHE A 103 3.93 16.39 20.69
C PHE A 103 5.17 17.06 21.31
N GLU A 104 6.19 17.34 20.50
CA GLU A 104 7.38 18.10 20.93
C GLU A 104 7.03 19.56 21.24
N LEU A 105 6.28 20.23 20.35
CA LEU A 105 5.81 21.62 20.56
C LEU A 105 4.93 21.78 21.82
N THR A 106 4.19 20.74 22.20
CA THR A 106 3.28 20.76 23.36
C THR A 106 3.89 20.17 24.64
N GLY A 107 5.18 19.82 24.64
CA GLY A 107 5.90 19.31 25.82
C GLY A 107 5.49 17.89 26.25
N ARG A 108 4.88 17.12 25.36
CA ARG A 108 4.30 15.78 25.62
C ARG A 108 5.09 14.64 24.96
N GLY A 109 6.39 14.83 24.75
CA GLY A 109 7.29 13.92 24.01
C GLY A 109 7.51 12.51 24.61
N LYS A 110 6.89 12.17 25.75
CA LYS A 110 6.94 10.80 26.32
C LYS A 110 5.92 9.83 25.70
N ASN A 111 4.96 10.33 24.92
CA ASN A 111 3.93 9.50 24.30
C ASN A 111 4.38 8.95 22.94
N LYS A 112 3.87 7.76 22.58
CA LYS A 112 4.10 7.16 21.26
C LYS A 112 3.57 8.11 20.16
N SER A 113 4.49 8.67 19.40
CA SER A 113 4.21 9.61 18.32
C SER A 113 4.73 9.07 16.99
N VAL A 114 4.22 9.61 15.88
CA VAL A 114 4.64 9.25 14.53
C VAL A 114 5.36 10.43 13.90
N GLU A 115 6.51 10.15 13.34
CA GLU A 115 7.31 11.10 12.57
C GLU A 115 6.94 10.96 11.10
N LEU A 116 6.29 11.99 10.56
CA LEU A 116 5.85 12.03 9.17
C LEU A 116 6.93 12.75 8.36
N GLU A 117 7.57 12.06 7.41
CA GLU A 117 8.65 12.65 6.59
C GLU A 117 8.10 13.58 5.50
N ASP A 118 7.11 13.09 4.78
CA ASP A 118 6.43 13.85 3.72
C ASP A 118 4.92 13.73 3.93
N VAL A 119 4.22 14.84 3.72
CA VAL A 119 2.77 14.92 3.85
C VAL A 119 2.23 15.75 2.69
N LYS A 120 1.30 15.17 1.94
CA LYS A 120 0.57 15.85 0.88
C LYS A 120 -0.87 15.98 1.29
N PHE A 121 -1.40 17.19 1.22
CA PHE A 121 -2.78 17.48 1.58
C PHE A 121 -3.63 17.72 0.34
N HIS A 122 -4.92 17.44 0.48
CA HIS A 122 -5.93 17.93 -0.44
C HIS A 122 -6.01 19.46 -0.38
N GLN A 123 -6.41 20.10 -1.49
CA GLN A 123 -6.57 21.56 -1.60
C GLN A 123 -7.48 22.18 -0.53
N CYS A 124 -8.34 21.38 0.10
CA CYS A 124 -9.25 21.86 1.13
C CYS A 124 -8.58 22.17 2.47
N VAL A 125 -7.33 21.75 2.67
CA VAL A 125 -6.58 21.94 3.92
C VAL A 125 -5.91 23.31 3.93
N ARG A 126 -6.10 24.03 5.04
CA ARG A 126 -5.44 25.32 5.27
C ARG A 126 -3.99 25.10 5.71
N LEU A 127 -3.07 25.06 4.75
CA LEU A 127 -1.64 24.82 5.00
C LEU A 127 -1.03 25.80 6.02
N SER A 128 -1.43 27.08 5.97
CA SER A 128 -0.97 28.08 6.94
C SER A 128 -1.31 27.76 8.40
N ARG A 129 -2.40 27.03 8.66
CA ARG A 129 -2.74 26.57 10.02
C ARG A 129 -1.85 25.39 10.43
N PHE A 130 -1.66 24.46 9.50
CA PHE A 130 -0.81 23.30 9.72
C PHE A 130 0.65 23.69 10.00
N ASP A 131 1.22 24.66 9.29
CA ASP A 131 2.60 25.12 9.52
C ASP A 131 2.79 25.76 10.91
N ASN A 132 1.75 26.42 11.44
CA ASN A 132 1.81 27.11 12.72
C ASN A 132 1.64 26.19 13.93
N ASP A 133 0.59 25.35 13.93
CA ASP A 133 0.21 24.56 15.11
C ASP A 133 -0.03 23.08 14.81
N ARG A 134 0.35 22.61 13.61
CA ARG A 134 0.16 21.23 13.12
C ARG A 134 -1.30 20.76 13.14
N THR A 135 -2.27 21.69 13.17
CA THR A 135 -3.70 21.37 13.08
C THR A 135 -4.14 21.24 11.63
N ILE A 136 -4.69 20.09 11.26
CA ILE A 136 -5.26 19.87 9.93
C ILE A 136 -6.68 20.43 9.93
N SER A 137 -6.86 21.65 9.44
CA SER A 137 -8.16 22.34 9.36
C SER A 137 -8.61 22.49 7.91
N PHE A 138 -9.86 22.10 7.63
CA PHE A 138 -10.40 22.06 6.26
C PHE A 138 -11.92 22.13 6.22
N ILE A 139 -12.47 22.52 5.06
CA ILE A 139 -13.89 22.33 4.73
C ILE A 139 -13.95 21.14 3.77
N PRO A 140 -14.54 19.99 4.12
CA PRO A 140 -14.44 18.79 3.29
C PRO A 140 -15.30 18.86 2.02
N PRO A 141 -14.80 18.39 0.87
CA PRO A 141 -15.66 17.96 -0.22
C PRO A 141 -16.73 16.98 0.27
N ASP A 142 -17.86 16.95 -0.42
CA ASP A 142 -18.96 16.03 -0.11
C ASP A 142 -18.67 14.61 -0.64
N GLY A 143 -19.05 13.58 0.13
CA GLY A 143 -18.83 12.17 -0.22
C GLY A 143 -17.38 11.69 -0.02
N ASP A 144 -16.92 10.78 -0.89
CA ASP A 144 -15.60 10.15 -0.80
C ASP A 144 -14.49 11.04 -1.39
N PHE A 145 -13.40 11.27 -0.66
CA PHE A 145 -12.18 11.91 -1.15
C PHE A 145 -10.95 11.53 -0.30
N GLU A 146 -9.75 11.73 -0.83
CA GLU A 146 -8.50 11.58 -0.09
C GLU A 146 -8.10 12.91 0.56
N LEU A 147 -8.03 12.95 1.90
CA LEU A 147 -7.68 14.17 2.63
C LEU A 147 -6.18 14.44 2.62
N MET A 148 -5.40 13.39 2.86
CA MET A 148 -3.95 13.48 2.90
C MET A 148 -3.30 12.13 2.58
N SER A 149 -2.10 12.20 2.01
CA SER A 149 -1.15 11.09 1.97
C SER A 149 0.09 11.46 2.76
N TYR A 150 0.73 10.46 3.35
CA TYR A 150 1.94 10.64 4.14
C TYR A 150 2.92 9.51 3.87
N ARG A 151 4.20 9.79 4.08
CA ARG A 151 5.29 8.84 3.89
C ARG A 151 6.16 8.85 5.13
N LEU A 152 6.62 7.67 5.55
CA LEU A 152 7.65 7.53 6.57
C LEU A 152 8.58 6.36 6.24
N SER A 153 9.87 6.54 6.47
CA SER A 153 10.89 5.50 6.32
C SER A 153 11.20 4.99 7.72
N THR A 154 10.55 3.89 8.11
CA THR A 154 10.82 3.23 9.38
C THR A 154 11.20 1.80 9.12
N GLN A 155 12.31 1.36 9.71
CA GLN A 155 12.73 -0.04 9.65
C GLN A 155 11.74 -0.90 10.42
N VAL A 156 10.81 -1.52 9.69
CA VAL A 156 9.83 -2.44 10.27
C VAL A 156 10.15 -3.87 9.88
N LYS A 157 9.92 -4.79 10.83
CA LYS A 157 9.98 -6.22 10.53
C LYS A 157 8.84 -6.57 9.57
N PRO A 158 9.07 -7.41 8.54
CA PRO A 158 8.02 -7.79 7.62
C PRO A 158 6.85 -8.46 8.33
N LEU A 159 5.64 -7.96 8.10
CA LEU A 159 4.43 -8.48 8.76
C LEU A 159 4.18 -9.94 8.37
N ILE A 160 4.42 -10.30 7.12
CA ILE A 160 4.42 -11.70 6.67
C ILE A 160 5.82 -11.99 6.16
N TRP A 161 6.55 -12.79 6.93
CA TRP A 161 7.90 -13.24 6.59
C TRP A 161 7.82 -14.51 5.76
N ILE A 162 8.48 -14.51 4.60
CA ILE A 162 8.54 -15.65 3.71
C ILE A 162 9.95 -16.22 3.69
N GLU A 163 10.07 -17.50 3.97
CA GLU A 163 11.27 -18.29 3.73
C GLU A 163 10.97 -19.23 2.58
N SER A 164 11.77 -19.19 1.52
CA SER A 164 11.64 -20.11 0.40
C SER A 164 12.95 -20.84 0.19
N VAL A 165 12.84 -22.15 -0.05
CA VAL A 165 13.96 -22.99 -0.45
C VAL A 165 13.58 -23.63 -1.77
N ILE A 166 14.44 -23.44 -2.78
CA ILE A 166 14.25 -23.98 -4.13
C ILE A 166 15.38 -24.98 -4.36
N GLU A 167 15.02 -26.25 -4.49
CA GLU A 167 15.93 -27.35 -4.81
C GLU A 167 15.71 -27.74 -6.28
N LYS A 168 16.68 -27.41 -7.13
CA LYS A 168 16.68 -27.78 -8.54
C LYS A 168 17.51 -29.03 -8.73
N PHE A 169 16.89 -30.08 -9.25
CA PHE A 169 17.54 -31.29 -9.72
C PHE A 169 17.61 -31.22 -11.24
N SER A 170 18.81 -30.97 -11.78
CA SER A 170 19.01 -30.79 -13.22
C SER A 170 18.41 -31.94 -14.03
N HIS A 171 17.77 -31.60 -15.16
CA HIS A 171 17.13 -32.54 -16.08
C HIS A 171 16.03 -33.42 -15.48
N SER A 172 15.50 -33.07 -14.30
CA SER A 172 14.53 -33.93 -13.61
C SER A 172 13.37 -33.15 -13.01
N ARG A 173 13.64 -32.29 -12.03
CA ARG A 173 12.56 -31.68 -11.22
C ARG A 173 13.02 -30.48 -10.44
N VAL A 174 12.06 -29.67 -10.03
CA VAL A 174 12.23 -28.57 -9.09
C VAL A 174 11.29 -28.76 -7.92
N GLU A 175 11.85 -28.76 -6.72
CA GLU A 175 11.10 -28.78 -5.47
C GLU A 175 11.18 -27.41 -4.81
N ILE A 176 10.04 -26.82 -4.48
CA ILE A 176 9.94 -25.49 -3.88
C ILE A 176 9.21 -25.63 -2.55
N MET A 177 9.90 -25.29 -1.47
CA MET A 177 9.32 -25.21 -0.14
C MET A 177 9.17 -23.76 0.28
N VAL A 178 7.96 -23.35 0.65
CA VAL A 178 7.65 -21.97 1.04
C VAL A 178 7.04 -22.00 2.43
N LYS A 179 7.70 -21.36 3.37
CA LYS A 179 7.24 -21.18 4.74
C LYS A 179 6.87 -19.72 4.94
N ALA A 180 5.60 -19.47 5.30
CA ALA A 180 5.10 -18.14 5.60
C ALA A 180 4.87 -18.00 7.10
N LYS A 181 5.37 -16.92 7.71
CA LYS A 181 5.26 -16.63 9.15
C LYS A 181 4.63 -15.26 9.37
N GLY A 182 3.53 -15.18 10.12
CA GLY A 182 2.90 -13.91 10.46
C GLY A 182 3.59 -13.24 11.66
N GLN A 183 4.43 -12.22 11.44
CA GLN A 183 5.16 -11.49 12.47
C GLN A 183 4.40 -10.25 12.98
N PHE A 184 3.10 -10.37 13.17
CA PHE A 184 2.25 -9.33 13.76
C PHE A 184 1.46 -9.88 14.96
N LYS A 185 0.72 -9.00 15.61
CA LYS A 185 -0.04 -9.28 16.83
C LYS A 185 -0.98 -10.48 16.62
N LYS A 186 -0.99 -11.42 17.57
CA LYS A 186 -1.77 -12.67 17.50
C LYS A 186 -3.28 -12.45 17.39
N GLN A 187 -3.78 -11.35 17.93
CA GLN A 187 -5.19 -10.94 17.84
C GLN A 187 -5.58 -10.34 16.48
N SER A 188 -4.60 -9.95 15.67
CA SER A 188 -4.83 -9.44 14.32
C SER A 188 -4.78 -10.60 13.33
N VAL A 189 -5.47 -10.44 12.21
CA VAL A 189 -5.58 -11.45 11.16
C VAL A 189 -5.37 -10.76 9.82
N ALA A 190 -4.46 -11.28 9.00
CA ALA A 190 -4.33 -10.86 7.62
C ALA A 190 -5.35 -11.63 6.75
N ASN A 191 -6.10 -10.89 5.95
CA ASN A 191 -7.11 -11.38 5.04
C ASN A 191 -6.56 -11.41 3.61
N GLY A 192 -7.03 -12.38 2.82
CA GLY A 192 -6.73 -12.47 1.40
C GLY A 192 -5.22 -12.51 1.12
N VAL A 193 -4.46 -13.24 1.93
CA VAL A 193 -3.01 -13.34 1.75
C VAL A 193 -2.72 -14.14 0.49
N GLU A 194 -1.98 -13.54 -0.42
CA GLU A 194 -1.56 -14.15 -1.68
C GLU A 194 -0.04 -14.08 -1.78
N ILE A 195 0.61 -15.24 -1.87
CA ILE A 195 2.06 -15.34 -2.00
C ILE A 195 2.36 -15.82 -3.42
N THR A 196 3.03 -14.98 -4.21
CA THR A 196 3.41 -15.27 -5.58
C THR A 196 4.89 -15.63 -5.64
N VAL A 197 5.16 -16.89 -6.00
CA VAL A 197 6.49 -17.47 -6.05
C VAL A 197 6.84 -17.77 -7.51
N PRO A 198 7.89 -17.15 -8.06
CA PRO A 198 8.36 -17.48 -9.39
C PRO A 198 8.84 -18.91 -9.52
N VAL A 199 8.58 -19.51 -10.68
CA VAL A 199 9.05 -20.83 -11.05
C VAL A 199 9.74 -20.76 -12.41
N PRO A 200 10.61 -21.72 -12.76
CA PRO A 200 11.22 -21.79 -14.08
C PRO A 200 10.19 -21.83 -15.20
N SER A 201 10.47 -21.22 -16.35
CA SER A 201 9.51 -21.18 -17.47
C SER A 201 9.28 -22.53 -18.14
N ASP A 202 10.25 -23.42 -18.02
CA ASP A 202 10.22 -24.79 -18.51
C ASP A 202 9.57 -25.78 -17.52
N ALA A 203 9.11 -25.29 -16.36
CA ALA A 203 8.51 -26.12 -15.32
C ALA A 203 7.15 -26.70 -15.75
N ASP A 204 7.00 -28.01 -15.63
CA ASP A 204 5.78 -28.73 -15.96
C ASP A 204 5.21 -29.53 -14.76
N SER A 205 4.11 -30.24 -15.00
CA SER A 205 3.57 -31.25 -14.08
C SER A 205 3.43 -30.78 -12.62
N PRO A 206 2.76 -29.64 -12.35
CA PRO A 206 2.71 -29.03 -11.02
C PRO A 206 1.99 -29.94 -10.01
N LYS A 207 2.62 -30.17 -8.86
CA LYS A 207 2.02 -30.87 -7.72
C LYS A 207 2.20 -30.04 -6.46
N PHE A 208 1.10 -29.77 -5.76
CA PHE A 208 1.09 -28.93 -4.56
C PHE A 208 0.66 -29.70 -3.32
N LYS A 209 1.30 -29.40 -2.20
CA LYS A 209 0.91 -29.85 -0.86
C LYS A 209 0.93 -28.65 0.08
N THR A 210 -0.24 -28.19 0.49
CA THR A 210 -0.43 -27.09 1.44
C THR A 210 -1.08 -27.61 2.73
N ASN A 211 -0.71 -27.03 3.87
CA ASN A 211 -1.43 -27.28 5.12
C ASN A 211 -2.67 -26.38 5.28
N ILE A 212 -2.61 -25.16 4.76
CA ILE A 212 -3.71 -24.19 4.70
C ILE A 212 -3.69 -23.48 3.35
N GLY A 213 -4.87 -23.12 2.87
CA GLY A 213 -5.02 -22.38 1.62
C GLY A 213 -4.87 -23.26 0.38
N ASN A 214 -4.94 -22.63 -0.79
CA ASN A 214 -4.87 -23.30 -2.08
C ASN A 214 -3.72 -22.72 -2.91
N ALA A 215 -2.89 -23.59 -3.51
CA ALA A 215 -1.83 -23.20 -4.43
C ALA A 215 -2.23 -23.51 -5.87
N LYS A 216 -2.05 -22.53 -6.75
CA LYS A 216 -2.34 -22.64 -8.19
C LYS A 216 -1.11 -22.26 -9.00
N TYR A 217 -0.81 -23.02 -10.05
CA TYR A 217 0.17 -22.64 -11.05
C TYR A 217 -0.45 -21.69 -12.09
N LEU A 218 0.26 -20.63 -12.43
CA LEU A 218 -0.05 -19.68 -13.50
C LEU A 218 1.08 -19.73 -14.55
N PRO A 219 0.98 -20.60 -15.58
CA PRO A 219 1.99 -20.74 -16.62
C PRO A 219 2.25 -19.45 -17.39
N GLU A 220 1.22 -18.62 -17.59
CA GLU A 220 1.32 -17.36 -18.35
C GLU A 220 2.21 -16.30 -17.66
N LYS A 221 2.54 -16.51 -16.38
CA LYS A 221 3.45 -15.66 -15.62
C LYS A 221 4.67 -16.42 -15.10
N ASN A 222 4.77 -17.73 -15.34
CA ASN A 222 5.76 -18.61 -14.69
C ASN A 222 5.76 -18.44 -13.15
N THR A 223 4.57 -18.46 -12.53
CA THR A 223 4.44 -18.27 -11.07
C THR A 223 3.48 -19.25 -10.42
N VAL A 224 3.77 -19.61 -9.17
CA VAL A 224 2.84 -20.25 -8.25
C VAL A 224 2.21 -19.21 -7.36
N VAL A 225 0.89 -19.24 -7.26
CA VAL A 225 0.13 -18.36 -6.38
C VAL A 225 -0.48 -19.19 -5.25
N TRP A 226 0.01 -18.96 -4.04
CA TRP A 226 -0.52 -19.57 -2.82
C TRP A 226 -1.47 -18.62 -2.09
N ASN A 227 -2.74 -18.97 -2.07
CA ASN A 227 -3.83 -18.17 -1.51
C ASN A 227 -4.26 -18.68 -0.13
N ILE A 228 -4.21 -17.82 0.87
CA ILE A 228 -4.63 -18.07 2.25
C ILE A 228 -5.68 -17.02 2.62
N LYS A 229 -6.94 -17.45 2.79
CA LYS A 229 -8.06 -16.52 3.06
C LYS A 229 -7.88 -15.76 4.38
N SER A 230 -7.37 -16.43 5.40
CA SER A 230 -7.21 -15.89 6.75
C SER A 230 -5.90 -16.38 7.34
N PHE A 231 -5.04 -15.45 7.73
CA PHE A 231 -3.72 -15.71 8.28
C PHE A 231 -3.61 -14.99 9.64
N PRO A 232 -3.83 -15.69 10.76
CA PRO A 232 -3.68 -15.11 12.09
C PRO A 232 -2.23 -14.77 12.43
N GLY A 233 -2.02 -13.71 13.21
CA GLY A 233 -0.68 -13.31 13.68
C GLY A 233 -0.02 -14.38 14.55
N GLY A 234 1.30 -14.51 14.44
CA GLY A 234 2.10 -15.51 15.15
C GLY A 234 1.90 -16.95 14.68
N LYS A 235 1.18 -17.19 13.58
CA LYS A 235 1.08 -18.50 12.94
C LYS A 235 2.13 -18.67 11.84
N GLU A 236 2.44 -19.92 11.55
CA GLU A 236 3.31 -20.31 10.45
C GLU A 236 2.61 -21.37 9.60
N TYR A 237 2.67 -21.20 8.29
CA TYR A 237 2.11 -22.15 7.32
C TYR A 237 3.18 -22.58 6.31
N LEU A 238 2.96 -23.74 5.69
CA LEU A 238 3.91 -24.36 4.77
C LEU A 238 3.21 -24.79 3.49
N MET A 239 3.82 -24.44 2.37
CA MET A 239 3.49 -24.94 1.04
C MET A 239 4.71 -25.67 0.48
N ARG A 240 4.46 -26.82 -0.14
CA ARG A 240 5.44 -27.54 -0.96
C ARG A 240 4.89 -27.64 -2.38
N ALA A 241 5.70 -27.27 -3.36
CA ALA A 241 5.41 -27.45 -4.77
C ALA A 241 6.49 -28.34 -5.39
N HIS A 242 6.07 -29.19 -6.32
CA HIS A 242 6.94 -30.04 -7.11
C HIS A 242 6.61 -29.83 -8.57
N PHE A 243 7.62 -29.63 -9.39
CA PHE A 243 7.55 -29.45 -10.83
C PHE A 243 8.47 -30.44 -11.52
N GLY A 244 8.08 -30.93 -12.69
CA GLY A 244 9.00 -31.58 -13.60
C GLY A 244 9.84 -30.54 -14.34
N LEU A 245 11.06 -30.92 -14.71
CA LEU A 245 11.88 -30.15 -15.65
C LEU A 245 12.14 -31.01 -16.88
N PRO A 246 12.26 -30.40 -18.08
CA PRO A 246 12.65 -31.12 -19.27
C PRO A 246 14.07 -31.70 -19.13
N SER A 247 14.33 -32.80 -19.84
CA SER A 247 15.67 -33.38 -19.90
C SER A 247 16.66 -32.55 -20.73
N VAL A 248 16.17 -31.60 -21.53
CA VAL A 248 16.99 -30.67 -22.31
C VAL A 248 17.06 -29.33 -21.56
N GLU A 249 18.26 -28.81 -21.34
CA GLU A 249 18.45 -27.52 -20.69
C GLU A 249 18.11 -26.36 -21.64
N ASN A 250 17.50 -25.32 -21.08
CA ASN A 250 17.31 -24.05 -21.78
C ASN A 250 18.65 -23.28 -21.81
N GLU A 251 19.06 -22.79 -22.98
CA GLU A 251 20.32 -22.06 -23.16
C GLU A 251 20.26 -20.63 -22.59
N GLU A 252 19.05 -20.09 -22.40
CA GLU A 252 18.85 -18.74 -21.86
C GLU A 252 18.78 -18.72 -20.32
N LEU A 253 19.57 -17.83 -19.71
CA LEU A 253 19.49 -17.56 -18.28
C LEU A 253 18.21 -16.78 -17.96
N GLU A 254 17.24 -17.47 -17.36
CA GLU A 254 16.02 -16.82 -16.88
C GLU A 254 16.30 -15.82 -15.74
N GLY A 255 15.55 -14.71 -15.78
CA GLY A 255 15.50 -13.76 -14.68
C GLY A 255 15.02 -14.42 -13.39
N ARG A 256 15.44 -13.87 -12.25
CA ARG A 256 15.02 -14.34 -10.92
C ARG A 256 14.13 -13.29 -10.27
N PRO A 257 12.84 -13.19 -10.65
CA PRO A 257 11.96 -12.21 -10.05
C PRO A 257 11.80 -12.50 -8.54
N PRO A 258 11.54 -11.47 -7.73
CA PRO A 258 11.36 -11.65 -6.30
C PRO A 258 10.01 -12.30 -5.98
N ILE A 259 9.94 -12.97 -4.82
CA ILE A 259 8.67 -13.39 -4.24
C ILE A 259 7.89 -12.15 -3.80
N SER A 260 6.62 -12.08 -4.17
CA SER A 260 5.73 -10.99 -3.75
C SER A 260 4.62 -11.53 -2.86
N VAL A 261 4.16 -10.69 -1.92
CA VAL A 261 3.10 -11.03 -0.98
C VAL A 261 2.07 -9.91 -0.99
N ARG A 262 0.82 -10.26 -1.29
CA ARG A 262 -0.33 -9.37 -1.10
C ARG A 262 -1.08 -9.75 0.15
N PHE A 263 -1.49 -8.77 0.93
CA PHE A 263 -2.26 -9.00 2.15
C PHE A 263 -2.99 -7.74 2.58
N GLU A 264 -4.01 -7.91 3.43
CA GLU A 264 -4.72 -6.83 4.11
C GLU A 264 -4.93 -7.19 5.58
N ILE A 265 -4.55 -6.32 6.52
CA ILE A 265 -4.77 -6.49 7.96
C ILE A 265 -5.66 -5.34 8.45
N PRO A 266 -6.94 -5.60 8.76
CA PRO A 266 -7.82 -4.59 9.31
C PRO A 266 -7.50 -4.30 10.78
N TYR A 267 -7.91 -3.11 11.23
CA TYR A 267 -7.73 -2.59 12.59
C TYR A 267 -6.26 -2.58 13.06
N PHE A 268 -5.32 -2.40 12.12
CA PHE A 268 -3.89 -2.42 12.38
C PHE A 268 -3.20 -1.25 11.68
N THR A 269 -2.20 -0.68 12.35
CA THR A 269 -1.26 0.29 11.79
C THR A 269 0.15 -0.14 12.11
N VAL A 270 1.04 0.03 11.14
CA VAL A 270 2.46 -0.25 11.25
C VAL A 270 3.19 0.95 11.84
N SER A 271 2.89 2.16 11.35
CA SER A 271 3.52 3.39 11.88
C SER A 271 3.11 3.68 13.32
N GLY A 272 1.95 3.18 13.75
CA GLY A 272 1.33 3.57 15.00
C GLY A 272 0.61 4.91 14.95
N ILE A 273 0.28 5.41 13.75
CA ILE A 273 -0.55 6.60 13.56
C ILE A 273 -1.92 6.40 14.20
N GLN A 274 -2.43 7.46 14.81
CA GLN A 274 -3.69 7.46 15.54
C GLN A 274 -4.42 8.77 15.29
N VAL A 275 -5.69 8.65 14.89
CA VAL A 275 -6.64 9.75 14.90
C VAL A 275 -7.05 10.01 16.34
N ARG A 276 -6.58 11.13 16.92
CA ARG A 276 -6.86 11.51 18.30
C ARG A 276 -8.23 12.15 18.45
N TYR A 277 -8.62 12.96 17.48
CA TYR A 277 -9.94 13.60 17.43
C TYR A 277 -10.29 14.05 16.01
N MET A 278 -11.59 14.13 15.74
CA MET A 278 -12.17 14.83 14.60
C MET A 278 -13.19 15.83 15.15
N LYS A 279 -12.88 17.13 15.08
CA LYS A 279 -13.79 18.20 15.51
C LYS A 279 -14.58 18.69 14.31
N ILE A 280 -15.90 18.74 14.44
CA ILE A 280 -16.82 19.20 13.40
C ILE A 280 -17.44 20.50 13.90
N ILE A 281 -17.26 21.59 13.15
CA ILE A 281 -17.73 22.92 13.52
C ILE A 281 -18.69 23.39 12.43
N GLU A 282 -19.96 23.49 12.75
CA GLU A 282 -21.00 23.98 11.83
C GLU A 282 -21.89 24.98 12.56
N LYS A 283 -22.34 26.04 11.88
CA LYS A 283 -23.15 27.13 12.46
C LYS A 283 -24.47 26.64 13.03
N SER A 284 -25.07 25.64 12.40
CA SER A 284 -26.32 25.01 12.86
C SER A 284 -26.14 24.15 14.12
N GLY A 285 -24.91 23.85 14.54
CA GLY A 285 -24.61 23.15 15.78
C GLY A 285 -25.09 21.69 15.85
N TYR A 286 -25.35 21.04 14.71
CA TYR A 286 -25.75 19.64 14.73
C TYR A 286 -24.65 18.74 15.31
N GLN A 287 -25.06 17.62 15.91
CA GLN A 287 -24.13 16.55 16.27
C GLN A 287 -23.85 15.66 15.07
N ALA A 288 -22.58 15.29 14.90
CA ALA A 288 -22.15 14.34 13.89
C ALA A 288 -21.25 13.27 14.50
N LEU A 289 -21.33 12.06 13.94
CA LEU A 289 -20.63 10.89 14.45
C LEU A 289 -19.41 10.58 13.56
N PRO A 290 -18.18 10.78 14.05
CA PRO A 290 -16.98 10.35 13.35
C PRO A 290 -16.71 8.86 13.62
N TRP A 291 -16.48 8.12 12.55
CA TRP A 291 -16.05 6.72 12.55
C TRP A 291 -14.63 6.65 12.03
N VAL A 292 -13.80 5.78 12.62
CA VAL A 292 -12.44 5.54 12.13
C VAL A 292 -12.18 4.05 12.03
N ARG A 293 -11.54 3.64 10.94
CA ARG A 293 -10.93 2.32 10.80
C ARG A 293 -9.52 2.45 10.27
N TYR A 294 -8.72 1.46 10.62
CA TYR A 294 -7.31 1.38 10.23
C TYR A 294 -7.13 0.14 9.37
N ILE A 295 -6.41 0.24 8.29
CA ILE A 295 -6.14 -0.86 7.37
C ILE A 295 -4.67 -0.81 7.01
N THR A 296 -3.97 -1.92 7.16
CA THR A 296 -2.61 -2.09 6.65
C THR A 296 -2.64 -3.06 5.49
N GLN A 297 -2.04 -2.72 4.37
CA GLN A 297 -1.97 -3.57 3.19
C GLN A 297 -0.54 -3.63 2.66
N SER A 298 -0.26 -4.65 1.82
CA SER A 298 0.95 -4.69 1.02
C SER A 298 0.98 -3.50 0.05
N GLY A 299 2.10 -2.78 -0.01
CA GLY A 299 2.31 -1.76 -1.02
C GLY A 299 2.65 -2.33 -2.39
N VAL A 300 2.62 -1.46 -3.40
CA VAL A 300 3.00 -1.80 -4.78
C VAL A 300 4.40 -1.24 -5.00
N LEU A 301 5.41 -2.06 -4.72
CA LEU A 301 6.74 -1.77 -5.25
C LEU A 301 6.65 -1.96 -6.77
N ASN A 302 6.86 -0.87 -7.50
CA ASN A 302 6.81 -0.86 -8.96
C ASN A 302 7.63 -2.02 -9.53
N PRO A 303 7.11 -2.78 -10.52
CA PRO A 303 7.83 -3.91 -11.13
C PRO A 303 9.13 -3.49 -11.85
N TRP A 304 9.40 -2.20 -11.99
CA TRP A 304 10.57 -1.63 -12.66
C TRP A 304 11.81 -1.46 -11.77
N ILE A 305 11.71 -1.70 -10.46
CA ILE A 305 12.86 -1.73 -9.55
C ILE A 305 13.21 -3.21 -9.28
N GLU A 306 13.82 -3.85 -10.27
CA GLU A 306 14.37 -5.20 -10.16
C GLU A 306 15.66 -5.19 -9.34
N PHE A 307 15.65 -5.57 -8.05
CA PHE A 307 16.85 -6.13 -7.41
C PHE A 307 16.52 -7.17 -6.32
N ARG A 308 16.76 -8.44 -6.69
CA ARG A 308 17.16 -9.65 -5.93
C ARG A 308 16.60 -9.85 -4.50
N VAL A 309 15.50 -10.58 -4.42
CA VAL A 309 15.27 -11.54 -3.31
C VAL A 309 15.99 -12.85 -3.71
N THR A 310 16.80 -13.41 -2.84
CA THR A 310 17.29 -14.82 -2.96
C THR A 310 17.28 -15.38 -1.52
N ASP A 311 18.23 -16.14 -1.00
CA ASP A 311 17.97 -17.47 -0.44
C ASP A 311 17.44 -18.47 -1.49
N MET A 312 18.19 -18.53 -2.57
CA MET A 312 18.40 -19.80 -3.26
C MET A 312 19.65 -20.44 -2.67
N LYS A 313 19.48 -21.34 -1.69
CA LYS A 313 20.51 -22.34 -1.42
C LYS A 313 20.43 -23.41 -2.49
N TYR A 314 21.15 -23.21 -3.59
CA TYR A 314 21.48 -24.31 -4.49
C TYR A 314 22.50 -25.20 -3.78
N LEU A 315 22.05 -26.32 -3.23
CA LEU A 315 22.96 -27.40 -2.89
C LEU A 315 23.35 -28.09 -4.21
N GLY A 316 24.45 -27.66 -4.80
CA GLY A 316 25.05 -28.36 -5.93
C GLY A 316 25.62 -29.70 -5.46
N GLU A 317 25.20 -30.79 -6.09
CA GLU A 317 25.89 -32.08 -5.98
C GLU A 317 27.25 -31.97 -6.65
N HIS A 318 28.31 -31.67 -5.89
CA HIS A 318 29.65 -32.20 -6.18
C HIS A 318 30.49 -32.22 -4.91
N GLY A 319 30.77 -33.43 -4.43
CA GLY A 319 31.92 -33.65 -3.58
C GLY A 319 33.20 -33.45 -4.39
N GLN A 320 33.78 -32.26 -4.37
CA GLN A 320 35.18 -32.02 -4.72
C GLN A 320 35.80 -30.96 -3.79
N LYS A 321 37.05 -31.23 -3.42
CA LYS A 321 37.87 -30.50 -2.42
C LYS A 321 38.10 -29.02 -2.79
N PRO A 322 38.42 -28.15 -1.80
CA PRO A 322 38.65 -26.73 -2.05
C PRO A 322 39.99 -26.51 -2.76
N GLY A 323 39.95 -26.06 -4.01
CA GLY A 323 41.14 -25.68 -4.75
C GLY A 323 40.83 -25.21 -6.16
N GLN A 324 41.12 -23.93 -6.43
CA GLN A 324 41.28 -23.29 -7.75
C GLN A 324 40.03 -23.03 -8.60
N LEU A 325 39.73 -21.73 -8.77
CA LEU A 325 39.24 -21.02 -9.98
C LEU A 325 38.98 -19.56 -9.56
N THR A 326 40.00 -18.75 -9.26
CA THR A 326 40.72 -17.79 -10.13
C THR A 326 39.94 -17.13 -11.28
N MET A 327 39.98 -15.78 -11.24
CA MET A 327 39.98 -14.84 -12.38
C MET A 327 38.70 -14.57 -13.18
N LEU A 328 37.56 -14.26 -12.53
CA LEU A 328 36.49 -13.46 -13.15
C LEU A 328 35.81 -12.47 -12.17
N SER A 329 36.56 -11.92 -11.21
CA SER A 329 36.05 -10.97 -10.21
C SER A 329 36.74 -9.61 -10.22
N ARG A 330 37.27 -9.14 -11.37
CA ARG A 330 38.10 -7.92 -11.41
C ARG A 330 37.83 -6.92 -12.53
N LEU A 331 36.64 -6.90 -13.15
CA LEU A 331 36.35 -5.98 -14.27
C LEU A 331 35.03 -5.19 -14.15
N LEU A 332 34.50 -4.97 -12.93
CA LEU A 332 33.34 -4.09 -12.71
C LEU A 332 33.57 -3.14 -11.53
N LEU A 333 34.70 -2.43 -11.51
CA LEU A 333 34.98 -1.39 -10.51
C LEU A 333 35.60 -0.09 -11.05
N ASP A 334 35.78 0.08 -12.36
CA ASP A 334 36.42 1.29 -12.90
C ASP A 334 35.55 2.00 -13.95
N TRP A 335 34.32 2.39 -13.64
CA TRP A 335 33.55 3.37 -14.45
C TRP A 335 32.68 4.25 -13.55
N ASN A 336 33.32 4.93 -12.59
CA ASN A 336 32.72 6.06 -11.88
C ASN A 336 33.83 7.07 -11.57
N ASP A 337 34.25 7.78 -12.62
CA ASP A 337 34.86 9.11 -12.57
C ASP A 337 34.98 9.61 -14.02
N ILE A 338 33.98 10.39 -14.45
CA ILE A 338 34.02 11.58 -15.34
C ILE A 338 32.60 12.16 -15.41
#